data_AF-A0A8T4XA69-F1
#
_entry.id   AF-A0A8T4XA69-F1
#
_cell.length_a   1.000
_cell.length_b   1.000
_cell.length_c   1.000
_cell.angle_alpha   90.00
_cell.angle_beta   90.00
_cell.angle_gamma   90.00
#
_symmetry.space_group_name_H-M   'P 1'
#
loop_
_entity.id
_entity.type
_entity.pdbx_description
1 polymer ?
#
loop_
_entity_poly.entity_id
_entity_poly.type
_entity_poly.pdbx_seq_one_letter_code
_entity_poly.pdbx_strand_id
1 'polypeptide(L)'
;MAIENESSNETKSKIYVLSIQILFGIIIGISFIDYHKTLVPFNPNIETLMIFVTYATVLMSLIGYSIAVTHRFHKNFSRFAIDIFLLYLYYQLVYSLQTSFDYFLWIFPIIFGSYVVWQILEYYEWKDDDKPYKKKEYKWVLIGTIIFTIAFFLLALFYNGTIVVEDRTDGVLHYLDESIIEWGILSILVALVFGFRIFFYCVQKYKT
;
A
#
# COMPACT_ATOMS: atom_id res chain seq x y z
N MET A 1 -29.80 26.35 2.21
CA MET A 1 -28.46 26.38 1.57
C MET A 1 -27.50 25.32 2.10
N ALA A 2 -27.34 25.10 3.42
CA ALA A 2 -26.43 24.05 3.91
C ALA A 2 -26.86 22.62 3.52
N ILE A 3 -28.16 22.32 3.57
CA ILE A 3 -28.71 20.97 3.33
C ILE A 3 -28.57 20.53 1.85
N GLU A 4 -28.69 21.44 0.88
CA GLU A 4 -28.48 21.11 -0.54
C GLU A 4 -27.00 20.84 -0.88
N ASN A 5 -26.07 21.48 -0.18
CA ASN A 5 -24.64 21.27 -0.41
C ASN A 5 -24.17 19.90 0.13
N GLU A 6 -24.76 19.40 1.22
CA GLU A 6 -24.41 18.09 1.77
C GLU A 6 -24.81 16.95 0.83
N SER A 7 -26.03 16.96 0.27
CA SER A 7 -26.48 15.90 -0.64
C SER A 7 -25.67 15.83 -1.95
N SER A 8 -25.21 16.97 -2.45
CA SER A 8 -24.34 17.05 -3.63
C SER A 8 -22.98 16.41 -3.38
N ASN A 9 -22.37 16.67 -2.21
CA ASN A 9 -21.06 16.14 -1.87
C ASN A 9 -21.10 14.63 -1.62
N GLU A 10 -22.15 14.11 -0.99
CA GLU A 10 -22.33 12.67 -0.81
C GLU A 10 -22.44 11.94 -2.17
N THR A 11 -23.19 12.52 -3.11
CA THR A 11 -23.34 11.94 -4.45
C THR A 11 -22.01 11.89 -5.18
N LYS A 12 -21.22 12.98 -5.15
CA LYS A 12 -19.86 13.01 -5.73
C LYS A 12 -18.94 11.98 -5.08
N SER A 13 -18.95 11.89 -3.74
CA SER A 13 -18.12 10.92 -3.02
C SER A 13 -18.48 9.49 -3.40
N LYS A 14 -19.76 9.16 -3.58
CA LYS A 14 -20.19 7.82 -4.03
C LYS A 14 -19.66 7.48 -5.42
N ILE A 15 -19.70 8.45 -6.35
CA ILE A 15 -19.15 8.29 -7.70
C ILE A 15 -17.64 8.03 -7.61
N TYR A 16 -16.90 8.83 -6.83
CA TYR A 16 -15.45 8.64 -6.65
C TYR A 16 -15.11 7.25 -6.11
N VAL A 17 -15.81 6.78 -5.06
CA VAL A 17 -15.60 5.45 -4.50
C VAL A 17 -15.84 4.37 -5.53
N LEU A 18 -16.95 4.45 -6.27
CA LEU A 18 -17.28 3.49 -7.30
C LEU A 18 -16.22 3.46 -8.42
N SER A 19 -15.75 4.63 -8.86
CA SER A 19 -14.67 4.73 -9.85
C SER A 19 -13.39 4.04 -9.37
N ILE A 20 -12.97 4.30 -8.13
CA ILE A 20 -11.78 3.67 -7.55
C ILE A 20 -11.94 2.15 -7.45
N GLN A 21 -13.11 1.66 -7.01
CA GLN A 21 -13.39 0.22 -6.93
C GLN A 21 -13.35 -0.47 -8.30
N ILE A 22 -13.93 0.17 -9.34
CA ILE A 22 -13.88 -0.34 -10.71
C ILE A 22 -12.42 -0.42 -11.20
N LEU A 23 -11.63 0.63 -10.97
CA LEU A 23 -10.23 0.67 -11.39
C LEU A 23 -9.38 -0.40 -10.66
N PHE A 24 -9.61 -0.63 -9.37
CA PHE A 24 -9.00 -1.77 -8.66
C PHE A 24 -9.34 -3.11 -9.32
N GLY A 25 -10.63 -3.32 -9.64
CA GLY A 25 -11.08 -4.52 -10.32
C GLY A 25 -10.41 -4.73 -11.68
N ILE A 26 -10.23 -3.65 -12.45
CA ILE A 26 -9.52 -3.67 -13.73
C ILE A 26 -8.05 -4.05 -13.54
N ILE A 27 -7.34 -3.43 -12.59
CA ILE A 27 -5.92 -3.73 -12.31
C ILE A 27 -5.75 -5.21 -11.94
N ILE A 28 -6.59 -5.72 -11.03
CA ILE A 28 -6.55 -7.13 -10.58
C ILE A 28 -6.89 -8.09 -11.74
N GLY A 29 -7.88 -7.75 -12.56
CA GLY A 29 -8.30 -8.56 -13.69
C GLY A 29 -7.24 -8.68 -14.77
N ILE A 30 -6.65 -7.54 -15.18
CA ILE A 30 -5.57 -7.51 -16.18
C ILE A 30 -4.34 -8.23 -15.63
N SER A 31 -3.95 -7.96 -14.38
CA SER A 31 -2.79 -8.61 -13.78
C SER A 31 -2.95 -10.13 -13.72
N PHE A 32 -4.16 -10.63 -13.49
CA PHE A 32 -4.40 -12.07 -13.47
C PHE A 32 -4.18 -12.70 -14.85
N ILE A 33 -4.61 -12.02 -15.92
CA ILE A 33 -4.37 -12.48 -17.29
C ILE A 33 -2.87 -12.55 -17.57
N ASP A 34 -2.09 -11.57 -17.10
CA ASP A 34 -0.64 -11.52 -17.33
C ASP A 34 0.10 -12.61 -16.53
N TYR A 35 -0.28 -12.87 -15.28
CA TYR A 35 0.44 -13.76 -14.37
C TYR A 35 -0.18 -15.16 -14.15
N HIS A 36 -1.27 -15.51 -14.85
CA HIS A 36 -1.94 -16.82 -14.65
C HIS A 36 -1.02 -18.02 -14.85
N LYS A 37 -0.06 -17.93 -15.78
CA LYS A 37 0.88 -19.02 -16.08
C LYS A 37 1.90 -19.24 -14.97
N THR A 38 2.29 -18.18 -14.26
CA THR A 38 3.17 -18.28 -13.09
C THR A 38 2.40 -18.84 -11.89
N LEU A 39 1.11 -18.53 -11.78
CA LEU A 39 0.25 -18.98 -10.69
C LEU A 39 -0.25 -20.43 -10.84
N VAL A 40 -0.38 -20.94 -12.07
CA VAL A 40 -0.99 -22.25 -12.36
C VAL A 40 -0.14 -23.02 -13.39
N PRO A 41 0.51 -24.14 -13.01
CA PRO A 41 0.52 -24.76 -11.68
C PRO A 41 1.33 -23.96 -10.66
N PHE A 42 0.87 -23.93 -9.41
CA PHE A 42 1.55 -23.20 -8.34
C PHE A 42 2.94 -23.81 -8.08
N ASN A 43 3.98 -23.01 -8.28
CA ASN A 43 5.36 -23.36 -7.96
C ASN A 43 5.95 -22.29 -7.01
N PRO A 44 6.31 -22.65 -5.76
CA PRO A 44 6.85 -21.68 -4.81
C PRO A 44 8.26 -21.26 -5.24
N ASN A 45 8.35 -20.09 -5.86
CA ASN A 45 9.58 -19.39 -6.18
C ASN A 45 9.44 -17.91 -5.79
N ILE A 46 10.53 -17.14 -5.95
CA ILE A 46 10.55 -15.71 -5.59
C ILE A 46 9.46 -14.94 -6.35
N GLU A 47 9.34 -15.16 -7.66
CA GLU A 47 8.34 -14.51 -8.51
C GLU A 47 6.91 -14.77 -8.02
N THR A 48 6.56 -16.02 -7.73
CA THR A 48 5.24 -16.42 -7.21
C THR A 48 4.95 -15.76 -5.87
N LEU A 49 5.96 -15.62 -5.00
CA LEU A 49 5.78 -14.91 -3.72
C LEU A 49 5.67 -13.39 -3.90
N MET A 50 6.42 -12.78 -4.81
CA MET A 50 6.25 -11.36 -5.12
C MET A 50 4.86 -11.08 -5.68
N ILE A 51 4.34 -11.95 -6.57
CA ILE A 51 2.96 -11.92 -7.04
C ILE A 51 2.01 -12.01 -5.85
N PHE A 52 2.19 -13.00 -4.96
CA PHE A 52 1.34 -13.15 -3.77
C PHE A 52 1.33 -11.90 -2.88
N VAL A 53 2.50 -11.32 -2.59
CA VAL A 53 2.63 -10.09 -1.80
C VAL A 53 1.95 -8.91 -2.49
N THR A 54 2.09 -8.81 -3.81
CA THR A 54 1.42 -7.77 -4.62
C THR A 54 -0.09 -7.88 -4.48
N TYR A 55 -0.66 -9.07 -4.74
CA TYR A 55 -2.10 -9.30 -4.63
C TYR A 55 -2.60 -9.06 -3.21
N ALA A 56 -1.89 -9.56 -2.19
CA ALA A 56 -2.22 -9.31 -0.79
C ALA A 56 -2.25 -7.80 -0.49
N THR A 57 -1.25 -7.05 -0.96
CA THR A 57 -1.14 -5.60 -0.74
C THR A 57 -2.30 -4.85 -1.41
N VAL A 58 -2.61 -5.17 -2.67
CA VAL A 58 -3.68 -4.54 -3.46
C VAL A 58 -5.06 -4.87 -2.88
N LEU A 59 -5.34 -6.14 -2.56
CA LEU A 59 -6.62 -6.57 -1.99
C LEU A 59 -6.85 -5.98 -0.59
N MET A 60 -5.83 -6.03 0.27
CA MET A 60 -5.94 -5.44 1.61
C MET A 60 -6.05 -3.92 1.57
N SER A 61 -5.45 -3.28 0.57
CA SER A 61 -5.64 -1.86 0.28
C SER A 61 -7.09 -1.55 -0.08
N LEU A 62 -7.68 -2.30 -1.01
CA LEU A 62 -9.08 -2.14 -1.41
C LEU A 62 -10.05 -2.31 -0.22
N ILE A 63 -9.80 -3.31 0.64
CA ILE A 63 -10.60 -3.51 1.86
C ILE A 63 -10.43 -2.32 2.81
N GLY A 64 -9.20 -1.89 3.08
CA GLY A 64 -8.92 -0.75 3.95
C GLY A 64 -9.54 0.55 3.45
N TYR A 65 -9.46 0.80 2.15
CA TYR A 65 -10.10 1.93 1.47
C TYR A 65 -11.62 1.89 1.63
N SER A 66 -12.25 0.74 1.38
CA SER A 66 -13.70 0.57 1.50
C SER A 66 -14.19 0.84 2.93
N ILE A 67 -13.45 0.35 3.94
CA ILE A 67 -13.73 0.65 5.35
C ILE A 67 -13.58 2.16 5.61
N ALA A 68 -12.48 2.77 5.18
CA ALA A 68 -12.18 4.17 5.46
C ALA A 68 -13.25 5.11 4.88
N VAL A 69 -13.64 4.93 3.61
CA VAL A 69 -14.62 5.83 2.98
C VAL A 69 -16.04 5.63 3.49
N THR A 70 -16.38 4.42 3.96
CA THR A 70 -17.68 4.18 4.63
C THR A 70 -17.82 5.00 5.92
N HIS A 71 -16.71 5.28 6.60
CA HIS A 71 -16.72 6.07 7.83
C HIS A 71 -16.60 7.58 7.58
N ARG A 72 -15.87 7.97 6.52
CA ARG A 72 -15.60 9.38 6.20
C ARG A 72 -15.60 9.62 4.69
N PHE A 73 -16.71 10.14 4.19
CA PHE A 73 -16.84 10.56 2.80
C PHE A 73 -15.83 11.65 2.43
N HIS A 74 -15.52 11.73 1.14
CA HIS A 74 -14.62 12.74 0.61
C HIS A 74 -15.28 14.11 0.62
N LYS A 75 -14.64 15.10 1.28
CA LYS A 75 -15.07 16.51 1.19
C LYS A 75 -14.39 17.24 0.03
N ASN A 76 -13.11 16.96 -0.24
CA ASN A 76 -12.34 17.63 -1.28
C ASN A 76 -11.87 16.70 -2.40
N PHE A 77 -11.65 17.27 -3.59
CA PHE A 77 -11.08 16.57 -4.75
C PHE A 77 -9.63 16.10 -4.53
N SER A 78 -8.88 16.74 -3.63
CA SER A 78 -7.47 16.40 -3.37
C SER A 78 -7.27 14.96 -2.90
N ARG A 79 -8.17 14.42 -2.07
CA ARG A 79 -8.08 13.01 -1.64
C ARG A 79 -8.33 12.05 -2.78
N PHE A 80 -9.32 12.34 -3.63
CA PHE A 80 -9.58 11.56 -4.83
C PHE A 80 -8.37 11.54 -5.80
N ALA A 81 -7.67 12.66 -5.93
CA ALA A 81 -6.43 12.71 -6.71
C ALA A 81 -5.33 11.79 -6.13
N ILE A 82 -5.19 11.74 -4.80
CA ILE A 82 -4.27 10.79 -4.15
C ILE A 82 -4.75 9.34 -4.31
N ASP A 83 -6.06 9.07 -4.31
CA ASP A 83 -6.58 7.71 -4.57
C ASP A 83 -6.23 7.24 -5.99
N ILE A 84 -6.35 8.12 -7.00
CA ILE A 84 -5.90 7.82 -8.37
C ILE A 84 -4.39 7.58 -8.42
N PHE A 85 -3.61 8.40 -7.70
CA PHE A 85 -2.16 8.21 -7.62
C PHE A 85 -1.79 6.88 -6.96
N LEU A 86 -2.48 6.49 -5.88
CA LEU A 86 -2.32 5.19 -5.24
C LEU A 86 -2.66 4.03 -6.19
N LEU A 87 -3.73 4.15 -6.98
CA LEU A 87 -4.06 3.17 -8.02
C LEU A 87 -2.95 3.04 -9.06
N TYR A 88 -2.37 4.16 -9.49
CA TYR A 88 -1.21 4.15 -10.38
C TYR A 88 -0.01 3.43 -9.74
N LEU A 89 0.27 3.66 -8.46
CA LEU A 89 1.32 2.93 -7.75
C LEU A 89 1.03 1.44 -7.60
N TYR A 90 -0.24 1.03 -7.43
CA TYR A 90 -0.61 -0.39 -7.44
C TYR A 90 -0.43 -1.03 -8.81
N TYR A 91 -0.76 -0.30 -9.88
CA TYR A 91 -0.43 -0.72 -11.22
C TYR A 91 1.10 -0.89 -11.38
N GLN A 92 1.91 0.08 -10.94
CA GLN A 92 3.38 -0.05 -10.97
C GLN A 92 3.86 -1.24 -10.15
N LEU A 93 3.27 -1.49 -8.97
CA LEU A 93 3.63 -2.64 -8.14
C LEU A 93 3.40 -3.96 -8.88
N VAL A 94 2.26 -4.10 -9.56
CA VAL A 94 1.94 -5.26 -10.40
C VAL A 94 2.94 -5.45 -11.53
N TYR A 95 3.35 -4.39 -12.23
CA TYR A 95 4.25 -4.51 -13.37
C TYR A 95 5.75 -4.51 -12.99
N SER A 96 6.08 -4.15 -11.76
CA SER A 96 7.46 -4.20 -11.27
C SER A 96 8.05 -5.61 -11.23
N LEU A 97 7.19 -6.64 -11.15
CA LEU A 97 7.55 -8.05 -11.22
C LEU A 97 8.33 -8.42 -12.49
N GLN A 98 8.09 -7.69 -13.59
CA GLN A 98 8.79 -7.90 -14.88
C GLN A 98 10.05 -7.05 -15.03
N THR A 99 10.31 -6.12 -14.10
CA THR A 99 11.40 -5.14 -14.21
C THR A 99 12.60 -5.56 -13.38
N SER A 100 12.47 -5.56 -12.06
CA SER A 100 13.54 -5.95 -11.12
C SER A 100 13.00 -6.02 -9.69
N PHE A 101 13.65 -6.82 -8.85
CA PHE A 101 13.32 -6.91 -7.42
C PHE A 101 13.56 -5.58 -6.70
N ASP A 102 14.61 -4.83 -7.05
CA ASP A 102 14.87 -3.47 -6.52
C ASP A 102 13.70 -2.53 -6.81
N TYR A 103 13.23 -2.47 -8.06
CA TYR A 103 12.09 -1.62 -8.43
C TYR A 103 10.82 -2.02 -7.67
N PHE A 104 10.57 -3.33 -7.52
CA PHE A 104 9.47 -3.86 -6.72
C PHE A 104 9.53 -3.37 -5.26
N LEU A 105 10.69 -3.42 -4.61
CA LEU A 105 10.86 -2.94 -3.23
C LEU A 105 10.64 -1.44 -3.08
N TRP A 106 11.15 -0.63 -4.02
CA TRP A 106 11.04 0.83 -3.97
C TRP A 106 9.63 1.37 -4.08
N ILE A 107 8.69 0.58 -4.63
CA ILE A 107 7.29 1.00 -4.74
C ILE A 107 6.59 1.02 -3.38
N PHE A 108 6.94 0.12 -2.45
CA PHE A 108 6.33 0.07 -1.11
C PHE A 108 6.47 1.38 -0.33
N PRO A 109 7.67 1.95 -0.10
CA PRO A 109 7.78 3.20 0.63
C PRO A 109 7.01 4.36 -0.04
N ILE A 110 6.88 4.36 -1.38
CA ILE A 110 6.10 5.37 -2.11
C ILE A 110 4.60 5.19 -1.86
N ILE A 111 4.09 3.95 -1.88
CA ILE A 111 2.68 3.64 -1.54
C ILE A 111 2.38 4.09 -0.10
N PHE A 112 3.21 3.68 0.86
CA PHE A 112 3.01 4.01 2.27
C PHE A 112 3.19 5.50 2.55
N GLY A 113 4.14 6.17 1.89
CA GLY A 113 4.27 7.63 1.94
C GLY A 113 3.03 8.35 1.38
N SER A 114 2.44 7.83 0.30
CA SER A 114 1.19 8.35 -0.26
C SER A 114 0.02 8.20 0.72
N TYR A 115 -0.03 7.12 1.49
CA TYR A 115 -1.00 6.97 2.58
C TYR A 115 -0.80 7.99 3.71
N VAL A 116 0.45 8.36 4.04
CA VAL A 116 0.71 9.44 5.00
C VAL A 116 0.13 10.75 4.49
N VAL A 117 0.37 11.10 3.21
CA VAL A 117 -0.20 12.30 2.59
C VAL A 117 -1.73 12.24 2.59
N TRP A 118 -2.32 11.10 2.22
CA TRP A 118 -3.76 10.89 2.22
C TRP A 118 -4.37 11.14 3.61
N GLN A 119 -3.74 10.60 4.66
CA GLN A 119 -4.19 10.79 6.04
C GLN A 119 -4.04 12.25 6.47
N ILE A 120 -2.97 12.95 6.08
CA ILE A 120 -2.81 14.38 6.37
C ILE A 120 -3.94 15.19 5.74
N LEU A 121 -4.29 14.92 4.49
CA LEU A 121 -5.41 15.58 3.80
C LEU A 121 -6.74 15.29 4.50
N GLU A 122 -6.99 14.03 4.87
CA GLU A 122 -8.18 13.65 5.64
C GLU A 122 -8.25 14.41 6.98
N TYR A 123 -7.14 14.58 7.68
CA TYR A 123 -7.13 15.36 8.91
C TYR A 123 -7.52 16.81 8.70
N TYR A 124 -6.98 17.46 7.67
CA TYR A 124 -7.33 18.86 7.38
C TYR A 124 -8.79 19.02 6.96
N GLU A 125 -9.40 18.04 6.28
CA GLU A 125 -10.83 18.05 5.93
C GLU A 125 -11.78 17.97 7.15
N TRP A 126 -11.31 17.33 8.22
CA TRP A 126 -12.13 16.98 9.39
C TRP A 126 -11.62 17.60 10.70
N LYS A 127 -10.64 18.52 10.64
CA LYS A 127 -10.04 19.13 11.84
C LYS A 127 -11.05 19.93 12.67
N ASP A 128 -12.04 20.51 12.00
CA ASP A 128 -13.07 21.40 12.53
C ASP A 128 -14.29 20.61 13.06
N ASP A 129 -14.37 19.30 12.82
CA ASP A 129 -15.37 18.43 13.44
C ASP A 129 -14.94 18.12 14.90
N ASP A 130 -15.64 18.71 15.87
CA ASP A 130 -15.32 18.72 17.31
C ASP A 130 -15.41 17.37 18.06
N LYS A 131 -15.27 16.23 17.37
CA LYS A 131 -15.39 14.90 18.00
C LYS A 131 -14.02 14.43 18.55
N PRO A 132 -13.76 14.48 19.88
CA PRO A 132 -12.44 14.26 20.46
C PRO A 132 -11.93 12.81 20.31
N TYR A 133 -12.83 11.83 20.32
CA TYR A 133 -12.48 10.41 20.12
C TYR A 133 -11.82 10.15 18.76
N LYS A 134 -12.21 10.93 17.73
CA LYS A 134 -11.68 10.82 16.36
C LYS A 134 -10.25 11.33 16.21
N LYS A 135 -9.81 12.30 17.04
CA LYS A 135 -8.47 12.91 16.96
C LYS A 135 -7.37 11.98 17.50
N LYS A 136 -7.66 11.21 18.57
CA LYS A 136 -6.70 10.25 19.14
C LYS A 136 -6.44 9.06 18.21
N GLU A 137 -7.47 8.58 17.52
CA GLU A 137 -7.37 7.46 16.55
C GLU A 137 -6.49 7.81 15.37
N TYR A 138 -6.80 8.95 14.77
CA TYR A 138 -6.05 9.48 13.66
C TYR A 138 -4.55 9.55 13.98
N LYS A 139 -4.19 10.03 15.16
CA LYS A 139 -2.78 10.14 15.58
C LYS A 139 -2.06 8.79 15.60
N TRP A 140 -2.68 7.73 16.12
CA TRP A 140 -2.05 6.40 16.16
C TRP A 140 -1.94 5.75 14.79
N VAL A 141 -2.98 5.89 13.96
CA VAL A 141 -2.96 5.42 12.56
C VAL A 141 -1.85 6.13 11.77
N LEU A 142 -1.73 7.45 11.92
CA LEU A 142 -0.70 8.25 11.28
C LEU A 142 0.70 7.86 11.73
N ILE A 143 0.93 7.76 13.04
CA ILE A 143 2.23 7.33 13.58
C ILE A 143 2.59 5.94 13.07
N GLY A 144 1.64 4.98 13.10
CA GLY A 144 1.87 3.64 12.56
C GLY A 144 2.24 3.69 11.08
N THR A 145 1.48 4.41 10.27
CA THR A 145 1.74 4.55 8.82
C THR A 145 3.12 5.14 8.55
N ILE A 146 3.55 6.15 9.32
CA ILE A 146 4.90 6.73 9.23
C ILE A 146 5.97 5.70 9.60
N ILE A 147 5.80 4.96 10.71
CA ILE A 147 6.74 3.91 11.13
C ILE A 147 6.90 2.85 10.04
N PHE A 148 5.79 2.36 9.46
CA PHE A 148 5.83 1.39 8.38
C PHE A 148 6.47 1.98 7.11
N THR A 149 6.18 3.23 6.76
CA THR A 149 6.84 3.92 5.63
C THR A 149 8.36 3.92 5.80
N ILE A 150 8.84 4.29 6.99
CA ILE A 150 10.27 4.29 7.32
C ILE A 150 10.84 2.87 7.27
N ALA A 151 10.11 1.88 7.78
CA ALA A 151 10.55 0.49 7.74
C ALA A 151 10.72 -0.04 6.30
N PHE A 152 9.76 0.23 5.41
CA PHE A 152 9.89 -0.14 3.99
C PHE A 152 11.04 0.61 3.31
N PHE A 153 11.23 1.89 3.64
CA PHE A 153 12.33 2.69 3.09
C PHE A 153 13.70 2.15 3.53
N LEU A 154 13.85 1.82 4.81
CA LEU A 154 15.07 1.20 5.33
C LEU A 154 15.33 -0.18 4.74
N LEU A 155 14.27 -0.97 4.51
CA LEU A 155 14.38 -2.28 3.85
C LEU A 155 14.89 -2.14 2.41
N ALA A 156 14.36 -1.18 1.65
CA ALA A 156 14.80 -0.91 0.28
C ALA A 156 16.26 -0.42 0.24
N LEU A 157 16.65 0.49 1.14
CA LEU A 157 18.03 0.95 1.27
C LEU A 157 18.99 -0.18 1.66
N PHE A 158 18.57 -1.06 2.56
CA PHE A 158 19.36 -2.21 2.98
C PHE A 158 19.65 -3.13 1.79
N TYR A 159 18.63 -3.48 0.99
CA TYR A 159 18.79 -4.31 -0.21
C TYR A 159 19.76 -3.68 -1.23
N ASN A 160 19.55 -2.41 -1.54
CA ASN A 160 20.38 -1.72 -2.52
C ASN A 160 21.84 -1.63 -2.03
N GLY A 161 22.04 -1.37 -0.73
CA GLY A 161 23.36 -1.40 -0.10
C GLY A 161 24.05 -2.76 -0.16
N THR A 162 23.30 -3.87 -0.06
CA THR A 162 23.87 -5.22 -0.19
C THR A 162 24.34 -5.52 -1.61
N ILE A 163 23.57 -5.13 -2.64
CA ILE A 163 23.96 -5.34 -4.05
C ILE A 163 25.21 -4.54 -4.40
N VAL A 164 25.27 -3.26 -4.02
CA VAL A 164 26.40 -2.37 -4.36
C VAL A 164 27.73 -2.86 -3.77
N VAL A 165 27.71 -3.59 -2.65
CA VAL A 165 28.91 -4.17 -2.04
C VAL A 165 29.42 -5.39 -2.82
N GLU A 166 28.51 -6.20 -3.36
CA GLU A 166 28.86 -7.37 -4.17
C GLU A 166 29.61 -6.95 -5.44
N ASP A 167 29.13 -5.94 -6.16
CA ASP A 167 29.77 -5.41 -7.39
C ASP A 167 31.19 -4.88 -7.19
N ARG A 168 31.57 -4.49 -5.96
CA ARG A 168 32.89 -3.89 -5.65
C ARG A 168 33.92 -4.87 -5.10
N THR A 169 33.49 -6.04 -4.63
CA THR A 169 34.39 -7.00 -4.01
C THR A 169 34.63 -8.14 -4.98
N ASP A 170 35.71 -8.06 -5.77
CA ASP A 170 36.15 -9.02 -6.79
C ASP A 170 36.18 -10.50 -6.31
N GLY A 171 35.02 -11.14 -6.17
CA GLY A 171 34.84 -12.58 -5.96
C GLY A 171 35.04 -13.15 -4.56
N VAL A 172 35.42 -12.36 -3.53
CA VAL A 172 35.71 -12.93 -2.18
C VAL A 172 34.45 -13.08 -1.31
N LEU A 173 33.38 -12.32 -1.58
CA LEU A 173 32.13 -12.36 -0.79
C LEU A 173 30.97 -13.10 -1.50
N HIS A 174 31.26 -13.93 -2.50
CA HIS A 174 30.28 -14.66 -3.31
C HIS A 174 29.55 -15.81 -2.57
N TYR A 175 29.45 -15.74 -1.24
CA TYR A 175 28.96 -16.84 -0.39
C TYR A 175 27.49 -16.72 0.01
N LEU A 176 26.84 -15.59 -0.24
CA LEU A 176 25.38 -15.51 -0.14
C LEU A 176 24.83 -15.47 -1.55
N ASP A 177 24.24 -16.60 -1.96
CA ASP A 177 23.41 -16.68 -3.16
C ASP A 177 22.39 -15.54 -3.09
N GLU A 178 22.37 -14.67 -4.10
CA GLU A 178 21.47 -13.50 -4.23
C GLU A 178 20.02 -13.89 -3.89
N SER A 179 19.63 -15.09 -4.31
CA SER A 179 18.37 -15.74 -3.98
C SER A 179 18.08 -15.75 -2.47
N ILE A 180 19.02 -16.14 -1.62
CA ILE A 180 18.83 -16.22 -0.16
C ILE A 180 18.51 -14.84 0.43
N ILE A 181 19.19 -13.79 -0.05
CA ILE A 181 18.97 -12.41 0.40
C ILE A 181 17.57 -11.95 -0.01
N GLU A 182 17.18 -12.18 -1.26
CA GLU A 182 15.84 -11.86 -1.77
C GLU A 182 14.74 -12.59 -1.00
N TRP A 183 14.90 -13.88 -0.72
CA TRP A 183 13.98 -14.67 0.10
C TRP A 183 13.84 -14.10 1.52
N GLY A 184 14.95 -13.71 2.14
CA GLY A 184 14.97 -13.09 3.46
C GLY A 184 14.22 -11.76 3.47
N ILE A 185 14.50 -10.90 2.49
CA ILE A 185 13.85 -9.58 2.35
C ILE A 185 12.37 -9.74 2.06
N LEU A 186 11.99 -10.65 1.17
CA LEU A 186 10.59 -10.91 0.81
C LEU A 186 9.80 -11.42 2.02
N SER A 187 10.42 -12.25 2.87
CA SER A 187 9.82 -12.69 4.13
C SER A 187 9.59 -11.54 5.12
N ILE A 188 10.56 -10.62 5.24
CA ILE A 188 10.40 -9.39 6.04
C ILE A 188 9.29 -8.50 5.46
N LEU A 189 9.26 -8.35 4.13
CA LEU A 189 8.27 -7.55 3.42
C LEU A 189 6.84 -8.09 3.66
N VAL A 190 6.65 -9.41 3.54
CA VAL A 190 5.39 -10.08 3.90
C VAL A 190 5.02 -9.73 5.34
N ALA A 191 5.93 -9.92 6.30
CA ALA A 191 5.67 -9.64 7.70
C ALA A 191 5.28 -8.17 7.95
N LEU A 192 5.90 -7.22 7.26
CA LEU A 192 5.56 -5.79 7.33
C LEU A 192 4.18 -5.50 6.75
N VAL A 193 3.85 -6.03 5.57
CA VAL A 193 2.55 -5.84 4.92
C VAL A 193 1.42 -6.37 5.81
N PHE A 194 1.53 -7.60 6.30
CA PHE A 194 0.53 -8.18 7.20
C PHE A 194 0.52 -7.49 8.57
N GLY A 195 1.69 -7.16 9.12
CA GLY A 195 1.84 -6.47 10.39
C GLY A 195 1.16 -5.11 10.41
N PHE A 196 1.28 -4.33 9.33
CA PHE A 196 0.59 -3.05 9.17
C PHE A 196 -0.93 -3.22 9.25
N ARG A 197 -1.47 -4.27 8.61
CA ARG A 197 -2.92 -4.51 8.58
C ARG A 197 -3.45 -5.00 9.91
N ILE A 198 -2.71 -5.88 10.59
CA ILE A 198 -3.04 -6.31 11.96
C ILE A 198 -3.02 -5.10 12.89
N PHE A 199 -1.99 -4.25 12.81
CA PHE A 199 -1.92 -3.01 13.57
C PHE A 199 -3.15 -2.12 13.33
N PHE A 200 -3.49 -1.87 12.07
CA PHE A 200 -4.65 -1.04 11.72
C PHE A 200 -5.96 -1.62 12.26
N TYR A 201 -6.16 -2.93 12.11
CA TYR A 201 -7.34 -3.62 12.65
C TYR A 201 -7.41 -3.53 14.17
N CYS A 202 -6.29 -3.74 14.88
CA CYS A 202 -6.23 -3.61 16.33
C CYS A 202 -6.56 -2.19 16.81
N VAL A 203 -6.03 -1.17 16.14
CA VAL A 203 -6.33 0.24 16.45
C VAL A 203 -7.81 0.55 16.28
N GLN A 204 -8.49 -0.08 15.31
CA GLN A 204 -9.93 0.07 15.10
C GLN A 204 -10.78 -0.75 16.10
N LYS A 205 -10.41 -2.00 16.42
CA LYS A 205 -11.23 -2.92 17.21
C LYS A 205 -11.33 -2.58 18.70
N TYR A 206 -10.32 -1.96 19.30
CA TYR A 206 -10.28 -1.67 20.76
C TYR A 206 -11.35 -0.67 21.26
N LYS A 207 -12.42 -0.44 20.49
CA LYS A 207 -13.31 0.72 20.59
C LYS A 207 -14.78 0.49 20.21
N THR A 208 -15.13 -0.68 19.69
CA THR A 208 -16.50 -1.22 19.80
C THR A 208 -16.63 -1.95 21.12
#